data_AF-A0A645AYB2-F1
#
_entry.id   AF-A0A645AYB2-F1
#
_cell.length_a   1.000
_cell.length_b   1.000
_cell.length_c   1.000
_cell.angle_alpha   90.00
_cell.angle_beta   90.00
_cell.angle_gamma   90.00
#
_symmetry.space_group_name_H-M   'P 1'
#
loop_
_entity.id
_entity.type
_entity.pdbx_description
1 polymer ?
#
loop_
_entity_poly.entity_id
_entity_poly.type
_entity_poly.pdbx_seq_one_letter_code
_entity_poly.pdbx_strand_id
1 'polypeptide(L)'
;MIVGIGADGAITGIRVGGPNFSETMGLGAKTRDAEFTDQFQGQKGPISVGGKSDSVTSASANAENPSESGGHVDAVTSATISSRAVVSAVNTACSYVQGLLG
;
A
#
# COMPACT_ATOMS: atom_id res chain seq x y z
N MET A 1 10.35 -3.51 4.03
CA MET A 1 9.57 -2.52 3.27
C MET A 1 9.60 -1.21 4.03
N ILE A 2 9.59 -0.09 3.33
CA ILE A 2 9.53 1.27 3.88
C ILE A 2 8.39 2.01 3.19
N VAL A 3 7.64 2.81 3.93
CA VAL A 3 6.56 3.69 3.42
C VAL A 3 6.82 5.09 3.96
N GLY A 4 6.95 6.06 3.05
CA GLY A 4 6.97 7.47 3.39
C GLY A 4 5.54 8.01 3.43
N ILE A 5 5.16 8.66 4.53
CA ILE A 5 3.84 9.30 4.68
C ILE A 5 4.06 10.73 5.13
N GLY A 6 3.46 11.68 4.41
CA GLY A 6 3.46 13.10 4.74
C GLY A 6 2.60 13.40 5.96
N ALA A 7 2.78 14.58 6.55
CA ALA A 7 2.00 15.02 7.70
C ALA A 7 0.50 15.20 7.38
N ASP A 8 0.15 15.31 6.10
CA ASP A 8 -1.22 15.36 5.58
C ASP A 8 -1.83 13.97 5.35
N GLY A 9 -1.10 12.89 5.66
CA GLY A 9 -1.51 11.51 5.46
C GLY A 9 -1.30 10.98 4.02
N ALA A 10 -0.70 11.75 3.11
CA ALA A 10 -0.40 11.30 1.76
C ALA A 10 0.87 10.46 1.71
N ILE A 11 0.86 9.38 0.93
CA ILE A 11 2.05 8.56 0.68
C ILE A 11 3.01 9.36 -0.20
N THR A 12 4.24 9.54 0.25
CA THR A 12 5.31 10.21 -0.52
C THR A 12 6.15 9.24 -1.33
N GLY A 13 6.06 7.94 -1.03
CA GLY A 13 6.69 6.87 -1.78
C GLY A 13 6.83 5.59 -0.96
N ILE A 14 7.07 4.48 -1.64
CA ILE A 14 7.34 3.19 -0.98
C ILE A 14 8.62 2.56 -1.51
N ARG A 15 9.25 1.74 -0.67
CA ARG A 15 10.30 0.81 -1.11
C ARG A 15 10.00 -0.60 -0.65
N VAL A 16 9.78 -1.48 -1.60
CA VAL A 16 9.56 -2.92 -1.38
C VAL A 16 10.92 -3.60 -1.24
N GLY A 17 11.09 -4.43 -0.21
CA GLY A 17 12.37 -5.09 0.07
C GLY A 17 13.04 -4.71 1.40
N GLY A 18 14.29 -5.14 1.54
CA GLY A 18 15.13 -5.01 2.74
C GLY A 18 16.09 -6.19 2.87
N PRO A 19 16.97 -6.22 3.89
CA PRO A 19 17.96 -7.29 4.08
C PRO A 19 17.35 -8.70 4.15
N ASN A 20 16.10 -8.81 4.60
CA ASN A 20 15.37 -10.06 4.76
C ASN A 20 14.36 -10.35 3.64
N PHE A 21 14.35 -9.57 2.55
CA PHE A 21 13.46 -9.86 1.44
C PHE A 21 14.03 -10.99 0.59
N SER A 22 13.54 -12.20 0.88
CA SER A 22 13.91 -13.43 0.20
C SER A 22 12.84 -13.89 -0.78
N GLU A 23 12.25 -12.96 -1.54
CA GLU A 23 11.36 -13.34 -2.62
C GLU A 23 12.18 -13.96 -3.76
N THR A 24 11.78 -15.16 -4.17
CA THR A 24 12.44 -15.88 -5.25
C THR A 24 12.43 -15.05 -6.53
N MET A 25 13.55 -15.07 -7.28
CA MET A 25 13.63 -14.42 -8.60
C MET A 25 12.45 -14.88 -9.47
N GLY A 26 11.62 -13.92 -9.89
CA GLY A 26 10.33 -14.21 -10.52
C GLY A 26 9.46 -12.96 -10.59
N LEU A 27 8.17 -13.15 -10.84
CA LEU A 27 7.22 -12.05 -11.04
C LEU A 27 6.98 -11.22 -9.77
N GLY A 28 7.06 -11.85 -8.58
CA GLY A 28 6.89 -11.15 -7.30
C GLY A 28 7.92 -10.02 -7.10
N ALA A 29 9.16 -10.25 -7.53
CA ALA A 29 10.24 -9.27 -7.40
C ALA A 29 9.96 -7.97 -8.16
N LYS A 30 9.08 -7.98 -9.19
CA LYS A 30 8.66 -6.80 -9.93
C LYS A 30 7.83 -5.82 -9.10
N THR A 31 7.35 -6.22 -7.92
CA THR A 31 6.76 -5.29 -6.96
C THR A 31 7.77 -4.26 -6.43
N ARG A 32 9.06 -4.43 -6.71
CA ARG A 32 10.11 -3.44 -6.43
C ARG A 32 10.29 -2.42 -7.54
N ASP A 33 9.71 -2.67 -8.71
CA ASP A 33 9.91 -1.82 -9.88
C ASP A 33 9.13 -0.52 -9.73
N ALA A 34 9.63 0.55 -10.36
CA ALA A 34 9.01 1.87 -10.36
C ALA A 34 7.56 1.82 -10.88
N GLU A 35 7.31 1.01 -11.92
CA GLU A 35 5.99 0.81 -12.52
C GLU A 35 4.91 0.39 -11.49
N PHE A 36 5.29 -0.36 -10.46
CA PHE A 36 4.37 -0.72 -9.38
C PHE A 36 4.44 0.26 -8.20
N THR A 37 5.65 0.63 -7.77
CA THR A 37 5.86 1.44 -6.56
C THR A 37 5.42 2.90 -6.69
N ASP A 38 5.49 3.48 -7.89
CA ASP A 38 5.11 4.87 -8.13
C ASP A 38 3.60 5.09 -8.09
N GLN A 39 2.79 4.04 -8.29
CA GLN A 39 1.33 4.11 -8.24
C GLN A 39 0.79 4.55 -6.86
N PHE A 40 1.59 4.36 -5.80
CA PHE A 40 1.22 4.70 -4.44
C PHE A 40 1.43 6.18 -4.11
N GLN A 41 2.26 6.91 -4.88
CA GLN A 41 2.58 8.30 -4.55
C GLN A 41 1.34 9.19 -4.64
N GLY A 42 1.15 10.05 -3.64
CA GLY A 42 0.01 10.97 -3.55
C GLY A 42 -1.30 10.32 -3.09
N GLN A 43 -1.38 8.99 -2.99
CA GLN A 43 -2.56 8.32 -2.47
C GLN A 43 -2.62 8.43 -0.94
N LYS A 44 -3.83 8.38 -0.36
CA LYS A 44 -4.01 8.14 1.09
C LYS A 44 -4.80 6.85 1.28
N GLY A 45 -4.53 6.16 2.37
CA GLY A 45 -5.18 4.89 2.68
C GLY A 45 -6.67 5.06 3.04
N PRO A 46 -7.50 4.02 2.84
CA PRO A 46 -7.09 2.68 2.39
C PRO A 46 -6.91 2.57 0.86
N ILE A 47 -5.89 1.81 0.46
CA ILE A 47 -5.52 1.50 -0.93
C ILE A 47 -6.09 0.12 -1.33
N SER A 48 -6.74 0.04 -2.48
CA SER A 48 -7.21 -1.20 -3.09
C SER A 48 -6.27 -1.65 -4.20
N VAL A 49 -6.22 -2.96 -4.47
CA VAL A 49 -5.45 -3.54 -5.58
C VAL A 49 -6.36 -4.28 -6.55
N GLY A 50 -6.14 -4.10 -7.85
CA GLY A 50 -6.92 -4.74 -8.91
C GLY A 50 -7.06 -6.25 -8.70
N GLY A 51 -8.30 -6.73 -8.56
CA GLY A 51 -8.65 -8.16 -8.53
C GLY A 51 -9.45 -8.62 -7.30
N LYS A 52 -9.36 -7.97 -6.15
CA LYS A 52 -10.30 -8.04 -4.99
C LYS A 52 -9.92 -6.93 -4.00
N SER A 53 -10.90 -6.20 -3.48
CA SER A 53 -10.73 -5.35 -2.30
C SER A 53 -10.55 -6.25 -1.08
N ASP A 54 -9.35 -6.79 -0.90
CA ASP A 54 -9.00 -7.48 0.33
C ASP A 54 -8.63 -6.39 1.35
N SER A 55 -9.69 -5.82 1.94
CA SER A 55 -9.63 -4.99 3.15
C SER A 55 -9.09 -5.84 4.31
N VAL A 56 -7.83 -6.26 4.24
CA VAL A 56 -7.11 -6.90 5.34
C VAL A 56 -6.43 -5.78 6.12
N THR A 57 -7.29 -5.07 6.84
CA THR A 57 -7.18 -4.60 8.21
C THR A 57 -8.28 -3.57 8.33
N SER A 58 -9.23 -3.82 9.23
CA SER A 58 -10.23 -2.87 9.67
C SER A 58 -9.56 -1.51 9.93
N ALA A 59 -9.64 -0.59 8.98
CA ALA A 59 -9.46 0.82 9.28
C ALA A 59 -10.60 1.15 10.26
N SER A 60 -10.18 1.52 11.48
CA SER A 60 -11.05 1.86 12.59
C SER A 60 -12.19 2.77 12.11
N ALA A 61 -13.38 2.44 12.60
CA ALA A 61 -14.61 3.17 12.41
C ALA A 61 -14.52 4.56 13.04
N ASN A 62 -13.93 5.54 12.35
CA ASN A 62 -14.26 6.96 12.51
C ASN A 62 -13.75 7.82 11.35
N ALA A 63 -14.03 7.45 10.10
CA ALA A 63 -13.88 8.39 9.00
C ALA A 63 -15.14 9.29 8.97
N GLU A 64 -15.08 10.42 9.66
CA GLU A 64 -16.12 11.46 9.65
C GLU A 64 -16.27 12.19 8.29
N ASN A 65 -15.53 11.77 7.27
CA ASN A 65 -15.79 12.07 5.86
C ASN A 65 -15.31 10.90 4.96
N PRO A 66 -16.19 9.98 4.53
CA PRO A 66 -15.82 8.85 3.65
C PRO A 66 -15.52 9.24 2.20
N SER A 67 -15.42 10.55 1.89
CA SER A 67 -15.32 11.07 0.52
C SER A 67 -13.90 11.34 0.04
N GLU A 68 -12.86 11.16 0.87
CA GLU A 68 -11.48 11.39 0.44
C GLU A 68 -10.59 10.19 0.78
N SER A 69 -10.15 9.50 -0.26
CA SER A 69 -9.06 8.49 -0.29
C SER A 69 -9.50 7.02 -0.31
N GLY A 70 -9.87 6.56 -1.51
CA GLY A 70 -9.89 5.15 -1.90
C GLY A 70 -8.87 4.92 -3.02
N GLY A 71 -7.58 5.03 -2.69
CA GLY A 71 -6.52 4.85 -3.69
C GLY A 71 -6.60 3.49 -4.36
N HIS A 72 -6.21 3.40 -5.63
CA HIS A 72 -6.20 2.15 -6.39
C HIS A 72 -4.85 1.96 -7.04
N VAL A 73 -4.33 0.74 -6.95
CA VAL A 73 -3.11 0.32 -7.66
C VAL A 73 -3.38 -0.95 -8.45
N ASP A 74 -2.75 -1.07 -9.60
CA ASP A 74 -2.81 -2.25 -10.42
C ASP A 74 -1.85 -3.31 -9.91
N ALA A 75 -2.32 -4.55 -9.84
CA ALA A 75 -1.49 -5.68 -9.46
C ALA A 75 -0.43 -5.95 -10.54
N VAL A 76 0.76 -6.37 -10.12
CA VAL A 76 1.73 -6.95 -11.04
C VAL A 76 1.15 -8.26 -11.60
N THR A 77 1.10 -8.36 -12.93
CA THR A 77 0.55 -9.54 -13.62
C THR A 77 1.23 -10.83 -13.13
N SER A 78 0.40 -11.80 -12.72
CA SER A 78 0.85 -13.09 -12.21
C SER A 78 1.73 -13.03 -10.94
N ALA A 79 1.71 -11.89 -10.23
CA ALA A 79 2.32 -11.69 -8.91
C ALA A 79 1.29 -11.13 -7.91
N THR A 80 0.08 -11.69 -7.94
CA THR A 80 -1.05 -11.23 -7.11
C THR A 80 -0.76 -11.35 -5.62
N ILE A 81 -0.09 -12.41 -5.17
CA ILE A 81 0.26 -12.62 -3.75
C ILE A 81 1.19 -11.51 -3.26
N SER A 82 2.27 -11.25 -4.00
CA SER A 82 3.24 -10.19 -3.69
C SER A 82 2.59 -8.80 -3.74
N SER A 83 1.77 -8.53 -4.77
CA SER A 83 1.08 -7.25 -4.92
C SER A 83 0.14 -6.98 -3.72
N ARG A 84 -0.62 -8.00 -3.29
CA ARG A 84 -1.49 -7.90 -2.11
C ARG A 84 -0.71 -7.72 -0.82
N ALA A 85 0.42 -8.42 -0.66
CA ALA A 85 1.28 -8.27 0.51
C ALA A 85 1.82 -6.83 0.63
N VAL A 86 2.24 -6.21 -0.47
CA VAL A 86 2.67 -4.80 -0.48
C VAL A 86 1.52 -3.88 -0.11
N VAL A 87 0.35 -4.03 -0.72
CA VAL A 87 -0.82 -3.18 -0.45
C VAL A 87 -1.28 -3.29 1.01
N SER A 88 -1.31 -4.50 1.57
CA SER A 88 -1.63 -4.72 2.98
C SER A 88 -0.61 -4.04 3.90
N ALA A 89 0.68 -4.10 3.58
CA ALA A 89 1.71 -3.40 4.34
C ALA A 89 1.58 -1.87 4.25
N VAL A 90 1.25 -1.31 3.08
CA VAL A 90 0.94 0.12 2.93
C VAL A 90 -0.26 0.51 3.79
N ASN A 91 -1.36 -0.23 3.69
CA ASN A 91 -2.58 0.08 4.43
C ASN A 91 -2.38 0.01 5.95
N THR A 92 -1.59 -0.95 6.42
CA THR A 92 -1.22 -1.04 7.84
C THR A 92 -0.45 0.21 8.28
N ALA A 93 0.52 0.67 7.49
CA ALA A 93 1.27 1.89 7.78
C ALA A 93 0.38 3.15 7.76
N CYS A 94 -0.48 3.28 6.74
CA CYS A 94 -1.44 4.37 6.64
C CYS A 94 -2.40 4.41 7.84
N SER A 95 -2.98 3.26 8.23
CA SER A 95 -3.87 3.18 9.37
C SER A 95 -3.18 3.56 10.68
N TYR A 96 -1.93 3.12 10.88
CA TYR A 96 -1.15 3.49 12.06
C TYR A 96 -0.92 5.01 12.11
N VAL A 97 -0.49 5.63 11.01
CA VAL A 97 -0.24 7.07 10.96
C VAL A 97 -1.54 7.86 11.08
N GLN A 98 -2.63 7.45 10.43
CA GLN A 98 -3.93 8.10 10.55
C GLN A 98 -4.42 8.13 12.01
N GLY A 99 -4.29 7.00 12.73
CA GLY A 99 -4.62 6.96 14.17
C GLY A 99 -3.74 7.85 15.06
N LEU A 100 -2.58 8.31 14.56
CA LEU A 100 -1.75 9.31 15.24
C LEU A 100 -2.10 10.75 14.85
N LEU A 101 -2.70 10.95 13.68
CA LEU A 101 -3.08 12.26 13.15
C LEU A 101 -4.46 12.74 13.66
N GLY A 102 -5.31 11.83 14.15
CA GLY A 102 -6.61 12.14 14.75
C GLY A 102 -7.71 11.25 14.21
#